data_AF-A0A6P0Y6H5-F1
#
_entry.id   AF-A0A6P0Y6H5-F1
#
_cell.length_a   1.000
_cell.length_b   1.000
_cell.length_c   1.000
_cell.angle_alpha   90.00
_cell.angle_beta   90.00
_cell.angle_gamma   90.00
#
_symmetry.space_group_name_H-M   'P 1'
#
loop_
_entity.id
_entity.type
_entity.pdbx_description
1 polymer ?
#
loop_
_entity_poly.entity_id
_entity_poly.type
_entity_poly.pdbx_seq_one_letter_code
_entity_poly.pdbx_strand_id
1 'polypeptide(L)'
;MSSVSMIGLGIGLKEHLTFGAYNQLINSDYIYIMTKSGSWMENFVRDIVGEGKIRTYMPNNVKWNSEWQKDPIFKKVVDEVEKLVAEGKQTTFAMAGDVAIYGNVAGSIIPILRERKITWKVFPGVSFLNALSISTGEPIVGENDNFVVTFAQSIDELDTAFASANVVVLYNPAECYDLRKYIKSRKVPYAKMVLHGVYNRTGKIIDLLTDWESKIHGLVILKRDKNITFSKSIACQSRSDKINETKTSYLSHHLGVNGWDSRNRFFAACFPDRLMWSSKGNPENIQLRYKFPDSPCDIRGLFIDSSDNIYVGLKGFKKGRFGRTFVSTDAGETFQMAFEQCFWGMDEDKSNNLFAGVYHECNEPDASCSVLWSADGGNTWANVSAPQWKDQLHVHHVAVNPSTGWLYACLGDKKGLRGCWRSKVITVDLATSSDVGCREIMLSKTIKVAPGDILVSSSGLRMVVDTAEGSLIRLTNPLSQCLSRGCKLIKLDWELKFADSNNTLQFIGICF
;
A
#
# COMPACT_ATOMS: atom_id res chain seq x y z
N MET A 1 -48.43 -2.76 22.04
CA MET A 1 -47.03 -2.29 22.13
C MET A 1 -46.67 -1.68 20.81
N SER A 2 -46.24 -0.42 20.79
CA SER A 2 -45.75 0.21 19.57
C SER A 2 -44.33 -0.28 19.27
N SER A 3 -44.04 -0.46 17.98
CA SER A 3 -42.78 -1.01 17.48
C SER A 3 -42.18 -0.07 16.44
N VAL A 4 -40.85 -0.04 16.36
CA VAL A 4 -40.14 0.64 15.27
C VAL A 4 -40.08 -0.27 14.05
N SER A 5 -40.39 0.27 12.88
CA SER A 5 -40.22 -0.47 11.62
C SER A 5 -38.98 -0.01 10.88
N MET A 6 -38.30 -0.94 10.22
CA MET A 6 -37.15 -0.66 9.37
C MET A 6 -37.46 -1.19 7.98
N ILE A 7 -37.42 -0.33 6.97
CA ILE A 7 -37.86 -0.68 5.62
C ILE A 7 -36.75 -0.42 4.59
N GLY A 8 -36.66 -1.31 3.60
CA GLY A 8 -35.88 -1.10 2.40
C GLY A 8 -36.72 -0.44 1.32
N LEU A 9 -36.30 0.73 0.85
CA LEU A 9 -36.94 1.47 -0.24
C LEU A 9 -36.64 0.87 -1.63
N GLY A 10 -35.82 -0.17 -1.67
CA GLY A 10 -35.37 -0.76 -2.91
C GLY A 10 -34.41 0.16 -3.68
N ILE A 11 -34.34 -0.04 -4.99
CA ILE A 11 -33.38 0.65 -5.87
C ILE A 11 -33.86 2.03 -6.37
N GLY A 12 -34.91 2.58 -5.75
CA GLY A 12 -35.48 3.88 -6.10
C GLY A 12 -36.57 3.85 -7.18
N LEU A 13 -37.18 2.68 -7.43
CA LEU A 13 -38.38 2.54 -8.27
C LEU A 13 -39.55 2.13 -7.40
N LYS A 14 -40.70 2.78 -7.57
CA LYS A 14 -41.88 2.55 -6.72
C LYS A 14 -42.41 1.13 -6.90
N GLU A 15 -42.26 0.60 -8.11
CA GLU A 15 -42.63 -0.76 -8.52
C GLU A 15 -41.78 -1.83 -7.83
N HIS A 16 -40.61 -1.47 -7.29
CA HIS A 16 -39.73 -2.40 -6.55
C HIS A 16 -39.87 -2.28 -5.04
N LEU A 17 -40.77 -1.43 -4.57
CA LEU A 17 -41.10 -1.39 -3.16
C LEU A 17 -41.96 -2.62 -2.82
N THR A 18 -41.56 -3.37 -1.80
CA THR A 18 -42.36 -4.53 -1.37
C THR A 18 -43.68 -4.04 -0.78
N PHE A 19 -44.77 -4.81 -0.95
CA PHE A 19 -46.08 -4.45 -0.35
C PHE A 19 -45.99 -4.22 1.15
N GLY A 20 -45.13 -4.99 1.85
CA GLY A 20 -44.86 -4.79 3.28
C GLY A 20 -44.25 -3.42 3.58
N ALA A 21 -43.20 -3.03 2.85
CA ALA A 21 -42.57 -1.72 3.01
C ALA A 21 -43.51 -0.56 2.64
N TYR A 22 -44.29 -0.71 1.56
CA TYR A 22 -45.29 0.28 1.12
C TYR A 22 -46.38 0.51 2.16
N ASN A 23 -47.01 -0.57 2.65
CA ASN A 23 -48.03 -0.48 3.68
C ASN A 23 -47.46 0.13 4.97
N GLN A 24 -46.21 -0.19 5.31
CA GLN A 24 -45.56 0.38 6.47
C GLN A 24 -45.32 1.89 6.32
N LEU A 25 -44.89 2.36 5.13
CA LEU A 25 -44.75 3.80 4.86
C LEU A 25 -46.06 4.57 5.09
N ILE A 26 -47.15 4.11 4.46
CA ILE A 26 -48.45 4.80 4.52
C ILE A 26 -48.96 4.88 5.96
N ASN A 27 -48.83 3.80 6.72
CA ASN A 27 -49.34 3.70 8.08
C ASN A 27 -48.44 4.34 9.15
N SER A 28 -47.22 4.75 8.79
CA SER A 28 -46.31 5.41 9.74
C SER A 28 -46.79 6.83 10.06
N ASP A 29 -46.63 7.23 11.31
CA ASP A 29 -46.79 8.61 11.76
C ASP A 29 -45.54 9.43 11.42
N TYR A 30 -44.36 8.81 11.60
CA TYR A 30 -43.05 9.44 11.37
C TYR A 30 -42.13 8.52 10.58
N ILE A 31 -41.44 9.09 9.58
CA ILE A 31 -40.51 8.37 8.73
C ILE A 31 -39.15 9.07 8.75
N TYR A 32 -38.16 8.39 9.32
CA TYR A 32 -36.79 8.86 9.41
C TYR A 32 -35.97 8.36 8.22
N ILE A 33 -35.32 9.29 7.53
CA ILE A 33 -34.48 9.00 6.37
C ILE A 33 -33.11 9.60 6.60
N MET A 34 -32.09 8.76 6.50
CA MET A 34 -30.71 9.17 6.70
C MET A 34 -30.14 9.80 5.41
N THR A 35 -30.35 11.09 5.24
CA THR A 35 -30.01 11.82 4.02
C THR A 35 -30.01 13.33 4.22
N LYS A 36 -29.47 14.05 3.22
CA LYS A 36 -29.63 15.51 3.12
C LYS A 36 -31.01 15.83 2.55
N SER A 37 -31.51 17.02 2.91
CA SER A 37 -32.75 17.51 2.32
C SER A 37 -32.64 17.64 0.79
N GLY A 38 -33.72 17.32 0.08
CA GLY A 38 -33.82 17.30 -1.39
C GLY A 38 -33.23 16.04 -2.05
N SER A 39 -32.77 15.07 -1.27
CA SER A 39 -32.22 13.83 -1.82
C SER A 39 -33.27 12.95 -2.52
N TRP A 40 -32.80 12.01 -3.34
CA TRP A 40 -33.70 11.08 -4.04
C TRP A 40 -34.56 10.25 -3.08
N MET A 41 -34.02 9.77 -1.95
CA MET A 41 -34.80 8.98 -0.98
C MET A 41 -35.92 9.80 -0.34
N GLU A 42 -35.62 11.06 -0.02
CA GLU A 42 -36.62 11.95 0.56
C GLU A 42 -37.74 12.22 -0.44
N ASN A 43 -37.40 12.56 -1.68
CA ASN A 43 -38.39 12.79 -2.73
C ASN A 43 -39.20 11.52 -3.03
N PHE A 44 -38.55 10.37 -3.08
CA PHE A 44 -39.19 9.07 -3.28
C PHE A 44 -40.25 8.79 -2.21
N VAL A 45 -39.93 9.00 -0.94
CA VAL A 45 -40.87 8.80 0.16
C VAL A 45 -41.95 9.89 0.15
N ARG A 46 -41.57 11.15 -0.13
CA ARG A 46 -42.50 12.29 -0.21
C ARG A 46 -43.59 12.08 -1.24
N ASP A 47 -43.25 11.51 -2.40
CA ASP A 47 -44.22 11.17 -3.42
C ASP A 47 -45.26 10.13 -2.97
N ILE A 48 -44.96 9.32 -1.96
CA ILE A 48 -45.84 8.24 -1.47
C ILE A 48 -46.72 8.75 -0.32
N VAL A 49 -46.14 9.51 0.62
CA VAL A 49 -46.82 9.84 1.88
C VAL A 49 -47.01 11.34 2.15
N GLY A 50 -46.53 12.22 1.27
CA GLY A 50 -46.51 13.67 1.47
C GLY A 50 -45.41 14.16 2.44
N GLU A 51 -45.34 15.47 2.66
CA GLU A 51 -44.24 16.09 3.44
C GLU A 51 -44.37 15.93 4.97
N GLY A 52 -45.59 15.88 5.50
CA GLY A 52 -45.83 16.01 6.95
C GLY A 52 -45.15 14.94 7.83
N LYS A 53 -44.90 13.75 7.27
CA LYS A 53 -44.39 12.58 8.00
C LYS A 53 -42.87 12.42 7.97
N ILE A 54 -42.18 13.14 7.09
CA ILE A 54 -40.77 12.87 6.80
C ILE A 54 -39.85 13.63 7.76
N ARG A 55 -38.81 12.97 8.24
CA ARG A 55 -37.73 13.55 9.05
C ARG A 55 -36.39 13.10 8.47
N THR A 56 -35.65 14.03 7.87
CA THR A 56 -34.30 13.74 7.37
C THR A 56 -33.26 13.98 8.46
N TYR A 57 -32.24 13.14 8.52
CA TYR A 57 -31.07 13.37 9.37
C TYR A 57 -29.79 12.94 8.66
N MET A 58 -28.67 13.57 8.99
CA MET A 58 -27.35 13.19 8.47
C MET A 58 -26.34 13.22 9.62
N PRO A 59 -25.75 12.08 10.01
CA PRO A 59 -24.66 12.04 10.99
C PRO A 59 -23.46 12.90 10.54
N ASN A 60 -22.68 13.39 11.48
CA ASN A 60 -21.47 14.17 11.21
C ASN A 60 -20.39 13.32 10.53
N ASN A 61 -20.29 12.05 10.94
CA ASN A 61 -19.44 11.07 10.29
C ASN A 61 -20.29 10.13 9.42
N VAL A 62 -20.13 10.22 8.10
CA VAL A 62 -20.83 9.34 7.14
C VAL A 62 -20.07 8.06 6.81
N LYS A 63 -18.87 7.85 7.40
CA LYS A 63 -18.12 6.60 7.21
C LYS A 63 -18.81 5.47 7.94
N TRP A 64 -19.10 4.40 7.22
CA TRP A 64 -19.82 3.22 7.71
C TRP A 64 -19.00 2.49 8.77
N ASN A 65 -19.16 2.85 10.03
CA ASN A 65 -18.44 2.24 11.15
C ASN A 65 -19.28 2.22 12.44
N SER A 66 -18.78 1.53 13.46
CA SER A 66 -19.45 1.41 14.77
C SER A 66 -19.47 2.72 15.57
N GLU A 67 -18.71 3.74 15.17
CA GLU A 67 -18.64 5.02 15.89
C GLU A 67 -19.91 5.85 15.74
N TRP A 68 -20.78 5.50 14.81
CA TRP A 68 -22.08 6.16 14.60
C TRP A 68 -22.97 6.17 15.83
N GLN A 69 -22.86 5.16 16.68
CA GLN A 69 -23.60 5.13 17.95
C GLN A 69 -23.23 6.30 18.87
N LYS A 70 -22.07 6.92 18.65
CA LYS A 70 -21.58 8.09 19.39
C LYS A 70 -21.94 9.42 18.71
N ASP A 71 -22.54 9.39 17.52
CA ASP A 71 -22.89 10.61 16.79
C ASP A 71 -24.05 11.35 17.50
N PRO A 72 -23.89 12.65 17.82
CA PRO A 72 -24.89 13.39 18.59
C PRO A 72 -26.21 13.60 17.81
N ILE A 73 -26.17 13.68 16.47
CA ILE A 73 -27.37 13.81 15.64
C ILE A 73 -28.13 12.49 15.68
N PHE A 74 -27.43 11.37 15.51
CA PHE A 74 -28.05 10.06 15.57
C PHE A 74 -28.64 9.76 16.95
N LYS A 75 -27.93 10.11 18.04
CA LYS A 75 -28.46 9.99 19.41
C LYS A 75 -29.77 10.76 19.58
N LYS A 76 -29.83 12.01 19.11
CA LYS A 76 -31.05 12.83 19.16
C LYS A 76 -32.22 12.18 18.41
N VAL A 77 -31.97 11.59 17.25
CA VAL A 77 -32.99 10.86 16.47
C VAL A 77 -33.52 9.67 17.25
N VAL A 78 -32.64 8.86 17.86
CA VAL A 78 -33.08 7.73 18.68
C VAL A 78 -33.88 8.18 19.90
N ASP A 79 -33.43 9.22 20.61
CA ASP A 79 -34.15 9.78 21.76
C ASP A 79 -35.57 10.25 21.39
N GLU A 80 -35.72 10.88 20.22
CA GLU A 80 -37.01 11.27 19.68
C GLU A 80 -37.87 10.04 19.33
N VAL A 81 -37.28 9.04 18.66
CA VAL A 81 -37.98 7.79 18.29
C VAL A 81 -38.49 7.05 19.53
N GLU A 82 -37.69 6.95 20.59
CA GLU A 82 -38.11 6.34 21.85
C GLU A 82 -39.31 7.06 22.45
N LYS A 83 -39.27 8.39 22.50
CA LYS A 83 -40.40 9.21 22.97
C LYS A 83 -41.66 8.97 22.14
N LEU A 84 -41.53 8.98 20.81
CA LEU A 84 -42.65 8.75 19.88
C LEU A 84 -43.26 7.36 20.07
N VAL A 85 -42.42 6.33 20.24
CA VAL A 85 -42.89 4.96 20.50
C VAL A 85 -43.61 4.86 21.85
N ALA A 86 -43.12 5.54 22.88
CA ALA A 86 -43.78 5.61 24.19
C ALA A 86 -45.15 6.31 24.12
N GLU A 87 -45.32 7.28 23.24
CA GLU A 87 -46.60 7.94 22.92
C GLU A 87 -47.52 7.09 22.02
N GLY A 88 -47.12 5.87 21.67
CA GLY A 88 -47.90 4.96 20.85
C GLY A 88 -47.75 5.19 19.34
N LYS A 89 -46.89 6.11 18.89
CA LYS A 89 -46.71 6.44 17.48
C LYS A 89 -45.99 5.35 16.70
N GLN A 90 -46.37 5.19 15.44
CA GLN A 90 -45.71 4.30 14.50
C GLN A 90 -44.55 5.03 13.82
N THR A 91 -43.33 4.60 14.14
CA THR A 91 -42.11 5.22 13.63
C THR A 91 -41.36 4.25 12.72
N THR A 92 -40.94 4.74 11.55
CA THR A 92 -40.23 3.95 10.54
C THR A 92 -38.89 4.57 10.20
N PHE A 93 -37.84 3.75 10.15
CA PHE A 93 -36.59 4.09 9.47
C PHE A 93 -36.63 3.56 8.04
N ALA A 94 -36.45 4.45 7.06
CA ALA A 94 -36.41 4.09 5.65
C ALA A 94 -35.00 4.21 5.08
N MET A 95 -34.58 3.19 4.33
CA MET A 95 -33.21 3.06 3.83
C MET A 95 -33.19 2.74 2.34
N ALA A 96 -32.14 3.16 1.65
CA ALA A 96 -31.90 2.75 0.27
C ALA A 96 -31.63 1.24 0.18
N GLY A 97 -32.15 0.59 -0.86
CA GLY A 97 -31.89 -0.82 -1.14
C GLY A 97 -32.60 -1.75 -0.16
N ASP A 98 -31.83 -2.70 0.38
CA ASP A 98 -32.28 -3.65 1.40
C ASP A 98 -31.75 -3.26 2.79
N VAL A 99 -32.53 -3.51 3.84
CA VAL A 99 -32.20 -3.13 5.21
C VAL A 99 -30.96 -3.87 5.75
N ALA A 100 -30.75 -5.12 5.31
CA ALA A 100 -29.73 -6.01 5.84
C ALA A 100 -28.42 -5.98 5.03
N ILE A 101 -28.45 -5.52 3.78
CA ILE A 101 -27.26 -5.50 2.92
C ILE A 101 -26.63 -4.12 2.98
N TYR A 102 -25.54 -4.03 3.75
CA TYR A 102 -24.79 -2.79 3.89
C TYR A 102 -25.70 -1.60 4.21
N GLY A 103 -26.61 -1.82 5.16
CA GLY A 103 -27.41 -0.79 5.81
C GLY A 103 -26.89 -0.55 7.24
N ASN A 104 -27.01 0.69 7.73
CA ASN A 104 -26.66 1.04 9.12
C ASN A 104 -27.58 0.42 10.18
N VAL A 105 -28.55 -0.40 9.78
CA VAL A 105 -29.53 -0.98 10.71
C VAL A 105 -28.91 -2.02 11.63
N ALA A 106 -28.18 -3.00 11.08
CA ALA A 106 -27.64 -4.09 11.88
C ALA A 106 -26.54 -3.63 12.85
N GLY A 107 -25.66 -2.73 12.40
CA GLY A 107 -24.52 -2.26 13.18
C GLY A 107 -24.81 -1.08 14.12
N SER A 108 -25.83 -0.26 13.83
CA SER A 108 -26.05 0.99 14.56
C SER A 108 -27.43 1.08 15.20
N ILE A 109 -28.52 0.84 14.45
CA ILE A 109 -29.89 1.03 14.97
C ILE A 109 -30.31 -0.12 15.91
N ILE A 110 -30.18 -1.37 15.48
CA ILE A 110 -30.65 -2.54 16.25
C ILE A 110 -30.00 -2.65 17.63
N PRO A 111 -28.67 -2.47 17.80
CA PRO A 111 -28.06 -2.51 19.13
C PRO A 111 -28.68 -1.51 20.10
N ILE A 112 -28.97 -0.30 19.64
CA ILE A 112 -29.55 0.76 20.47
C ILE A 112 -31.02 0.48 20.78
N LEU A 113 -31.82 0.04 19.80
CA LEU A 113 -33.21 -0.36 20.05
C LEU A 113 -33.30 -1.50 21.07
N ARG A 114 -32.36 -2.46 20.99
CA ARG A 114 -32.23 -3.56 21.94
C ARG A 114 -31.88 -3.07 23.35
N GLU A 115 -30.89 -2.19 23.48
CA GLU A 115 -30.49 -1.58 24.76
C GLU A 115 -31.68 -0.88 25.42
N ARG A 116 -32.48 -0.14 24.63
CA ARG A 116 -33.67 0.58 25.07
C ARG A 116 -34.93 -0.27 25.19
N LYS A 117 -34.84 -1.59 24.94
CA LYS A 117 -35.96 -2.54 24.98
C LYS A 117 -37.14 -2.13 24.08
N ILE A 118 -36.86 -1.41 22.99
CA ILE A 118 -37.84 -1.07 21.97
C ILE A 118 -38.00 -2.27 21.05
N THR A 119 -39.24 -2.69 20.76
CA THR A 119 -39.47 -3.76 19.78
C THR A 119 -39.34 -3.23 18.35
N TRP A 120 -38.83 -4.05 17.43
CA TRP A 120 -38.68 -3.65 16.03
C TRP A 120 -39.13 -4.72 15.05
N LYS A 121 -39.41 -4.29 13.81
CA LYS A 121 -39.70 -5.14 12.65
C LYS A 121 -38.85 -4.72 11.46
N VAL A 122 -38.49 -5.68 10.62
CA VAL A 122 -37.73 -5.45 9.39
C VAL A 122 -38.60 -5.84 8.20
N PHE A 123 -38.70 -4.94 7.23
CA PHE A 123 -39.32 -5.18 5.93
C PHE A 123 -38.22 -5.08 4.87
N PRO A 124 -37.80 -6.20 4.28
CA PRO A 124 -36.73 -6.20 3.30
C PRO A 124 -37.12 -5.43 2.04
N GLY A 125 -36.11 -4.96 1.33
CA GLY A 125 -36.24 -4.23 0.08
C GLY A 125 -35.45 -4.90 -1.04
N VAL A 126 -35.69 -4.48 -2.29
CA VAL A 126 -34.88 -4.94 -3.41
C VAL A 126 -33.49 -4.32 -3.32
N SER A 127 -32.49 -5.13 -3.00
CA SER A 127 -31.09 -4.69 -2.93
C SER A 127 -30.59 -4.09 -4.25
N PHE A 128 -29.69 -3.11 -4.17
CA PHE A 128 -28.96 -2.60 -5.34
C PHE A 128 -28.20 -3.67 -6.09
N LEU A 129 -27.83 -4.77 -5.42
CA LEU A 129 -27.27 -5.95 -6.07
C LEU A 129 -28.09 -6.32 -7.30
N ASN A 130 -29.42 -6.36 -7.17
CA ASN A 130 -30.33 -6.76 -8.24
C ASN A 130 -30.53 -5.68 -9.31
N ALA A 131 -30.01 -4.47 -9.13
CA ALA A 131 -30.24 -3.36 -10.06
C ALA A 131 -29.74 -3.67 -11.47
N LEU A 132 -28.61 -4.39 -11.60
CA LEU A 132 -28.11 -4.81 -12.92
C LEU A 132 -29.13 -5.72 -13.61
N SER A 133 -29.52 -6.81 -12.95
CA SER A 133 -30.43 -7.79 -13.55
C SER A 133 -31.76 -7.16 -13.93
N ILE A 134 -32.27 -6.26 -13.10
CA ILE A 134 -33.52 -5.57 -13.38
C ILE A 134 -33.37 -4.62 -14.59
N SER A 135 -32.24 -3.94 -14.70
CA SER A 135 -32.01 -2.95 -15.76
C SER A 135 -31.62 -3.57 -17.11
N THR A 136 -31.04 -4.77 -17.11
CA THR A 136 -30.52 -5.43 -18.32
C THR A 136 -31.25 -6.71 -18.71
N GLY A 137 -31.96 -7.35 -17.78
CA GLY A 137 -32.39 -8.73 -17.91
C GLY A 137 -31.26 -9.76 -17.76
N GLU A 138 -30.02 -9.33 -17.53
CA GLU A 138 -28.87 -10.24 -17.42
C GLU A 138 -28.71 -10.75 -15.98
N PRO A 139 -28.52 -12.07 -15.76
CA PRO A 139 -28.20 -12.56 -14.44
C PRO A 139 -26.83 -12.04 -13.96
N ILE A 140 -26.76 -11.59 -12.71
CA ILE A 140 -25.48 -11.23 -12.07
C ILE A 140 -24.60 -12.47 -11.88
N VAL A 141 -25.21 -13.63 -11.58
CA VAL A 141 -24.55 -14.88 -11.23
C VAL A 141 -25.20 -15.99 -12.06
N GLY A 142 -24.40 -16.75 -12.81
CA GLY A 142 -24.84 -17.96 -13.52
C GLY A 142 -24.81 -19.21 -12.63
N GLU A 143 -25.26 -20.34 -13.19
CA GLU A 143 -25.42 -21.64 -12.48
C GLU A 143 -24.17 -22.11 -11.72
N ASN A 144 -22.98 -21.77 -12.23
CA ASN A 144 -21.71 -22.22 -11.66
C ASN A 144 -20.90 -21.08 -11.03
N ASP A 145 -21.46 -19.87 -10.95
CA ASP A 145 -20.75 -18.71 -10.41
C ASP A 145 -20.89 -18.67 -8.89
N ASN A 146 -19.81 -18.32 -8.20
CA ASN A 146 -19.86 -17.85 -6.84
C ASN A 146 -19.64 -16.34 -6.84
N PHE A 147 -20.29 -15.65 -5.90
CA PHE A 147 -20.17 -14.21 -5.82
C PHE A 147 -19.88 -13.76 -4.40
N VAL A 148 -19.16 -12.65 -4.31
CA VAL A 148 -18.95 -11.92 -3.06
C VAL A 148 -19.41 -10.49 -3.25
N VAL A 149 -20.07 -9.97 -2.22
CA VAL A 149 -20.40 -8.55 -2.13
C VAL A 149 -19.40 -7.92 -1.17
N THR A 150 -18.79 -6.79 -1.54
CA THR A 150 -17.70 -6.17 -0.78
C THR A 150 -17.73 -4.64 -0.85
N PHE A 151 -17.02 -4.00 0.07
CA PHE A 151 -16.70 -2.57 0.10
C PHE A 151 -15.21 -2.30 -0.20
N ALA A 152 -14.53 -3.24 -0.87
CA ALA A 152 -13.09 -3.18 -1.10
C ALA A 152 -12.58 -1.78 -1.51
N GLN A 153 -11.69 -1.21 -0.71
CA GLN A 153 -11.12 0.13 -0.88
C GLN A 153 -9.73 0.08 -1.53
N SER A 154 -9.15 -1.10 -1.69
CA SER A 154 -7.80 -1.30 -2.25
C SER A 154 -7.75 -2.42 -3.29
N ILE A 155 -6.66 -2.46 -4.06
CA ILE A 155 -6.36 -3.55 -5.00
C ILE A 155 -6.25 -4.89 -4.27
N ASP A 156 -5.61 -4.91 -3.10
CA ASP A 156 -5.38 -6.14 -2.34
C ASP A 156 -6.68 -6.72 -1.78
N GLU A 157 -7.60 -5.86 -1.34
CA GLU A 157 -8.94 -6.28 -0.92
C GLU A 157 -9.77 -6.81 -2.09
N LEU A 158 -9.64 -6.21 -3.28
CA LEU A 158 -10.27 -6.74 -4.51
C LEU A 158 -9.68 -8.08 -4.92
N ASP A 159 -8.36 -8.25 -4.85
CA ASP A 159 -7.71 -9.53 -5.11
C ASP A 159 -8.13 -10.59 -4.09
N THR A 160 -8.33 -10.21 -2.83
CA THR A 160 -8.86 -11.08 -1.78
C THR A 160 -10.31 -11.49 -2.09
N ALA A 161 -11.16 -10.54 -2.50
CA ALA A 161 -12.54 -10.82 -2.90
C ALA A 161 -12.59 -11.79 -4.10
N PHE A 162 -11.71 -11.60 -5.09
CA PHE A 162 -11.64 -12.51 -6.22
C PHE A 162 -10.97 -13.85 -5.94
N ALA A 163 -10.25 -13.98 -4.82
CA ALA A 163 -9.74 -15.27 -4.39
C ALA A 163 -10.88 -16.17 -3.84
N SER A 164 -11.97 -15.58 -3.36
CA SER A 164 -13.13 -16.31 -2.83
C SER A 164 -14.29 -16.44 -3.83
N ALA A 165 -14.34 -15.59 -4.85
CA ALA A 165 -15.44 -15.57 -5.82
C ALA A 165 -15.00 -15.20 -7.24
N ASN A 166 -15.69 -15.72 -8.26
CA ASN A 166 -15.48 -15.33 -9.65
C ASN A 166 -16.33 -14.13 -10.08
N VAL A 167 -17.33 -13.76 -9.27
CA VAL A 167 -18.10 -12.51 -9.40
C VAL A 167 -17.90 -11.64 -8.15
N VAL A 168 -17.40 -10.43 -8.32
CA VAL A 168 -17.24 -9.45 -7.24
C VAL A 168 -18.20 -8.30 -7.47
N VAL A 169 -19.03 -8.04 -6.47
CA VAL A 169 -19.97 -6.91 -6.45
C VAL A 169 -19.48 -5.88 -5.44
N LEU A 170 -18.99 -4.75 -5.95
CA LEU A 170 -18.42 -3.67 -5.17
C LEU A 170 -19.47 -2.59 -4.91
N TYR A 171 -19.80 -2.40 -3.63
CA TYR A 171 -20.63 -1.30 -3.16
C TYR A 171 -19.77 -0.05 -2.95
N ASN A 172 -20.29 1.11 -3.35
CA ASN A 172 -19.64 2.41 -3.16
C ASN A 172 -18.15 2.45 -3.59
N PRO A 173 -17.84 2.17 -4.86
CA PRO A 173 -16.48 2.05 -5.37
C PRO A 173 -15.69 3.37 -5.38
N ALA A 174 -16.30 4.50 -4.98
CA ALA A 174 -15.68 5.82 -5.00
C ALA A 174 -14.38 5.89 -4.19
N GLU A 175 -14.22 5.01 -3.20
CA GLU A 175 -13.03 4.92 -2.36
C GLU A 175 -11.97 3.94 -2.90
N CYS A 176 -12.29 3.19 -3.97
CA CYS A 176 -11.34 2.31 -4.64
C CYS A 176 -10.54 3.10 -5.69
N TYR A 177 -9.53 3.86 -5.21
CA TYR A 177 -8.75 4.82 -6.00
C TYR A 177 -8.10 4.25 -7.28
N ASP A 178 -7.99 2.92 -7.38
CA ASP A 178 -7.31 2.23 -8.48
C ASP A 178 -8.20 1.25 -9.26
N LEU A 179 -9.53 1.32 -9.14
CA LEU A 179 -10.42 0.35 -9.81
C LEU A 179 -10.20 0.26 -11.34
N ARG A 180 -9.91 1.39 -12.00
CA ARG A 180 -9.54 1.42 -13.43
C ARG A 180 -8.25 0.70 -13.72
N LYS A 181 -7.22 0.98 -12.92
CA LYS A 181 -5.91 0.34 -13.02
C LYS A 181 -6.05 -1.16 -12.80
N TYR A 182 -6.87 -1.56 -11.83
CA TYR A 182 -7.18 -2.94 -11.50
C TYR A 182 -7.84 -3.70 -12.65
N ILE A 183 -8.95 -3.18 -13.20
CA ILE A 183 -9.67 -3.80 -14.31
C ILE A 183 -8.73 -4.03 -15.51
N LYS A 184 -7.90 -3.02 -15.84
CA LYS A 184 -6.92 -3.11 -16.92
C LYS A 184 -5.79 -4.09 -16.63
N SER A 185 -5.15 -3.99 -15.46
CA SER A 185 -3.96 -4.79 -15.11
C SER A 185 -4.31 -6.27 -14.94
N ARG A 186 -5.50 -6.57 -14.42
CA ARG A 186 -6.02 -7.92 -14.27
C ARG A 186 -6.81 -8.39 -15.50
N LYS A 187 -6.95 -7.58 -16.57
CA LYS A 187 -7.71 -7.95 -17.78
C LYS A 187 -9.10 -8.51 -17.45
N VAL A 188 -9.82 -7.86 -16.53
CA VAL A 188 -11.15 -8.31 -16.10
C VAL A 188 -12.09 -8.27 -17.32
N PRO A 189 -12.67 -9.39 -17.75
CA PRO A 189 -13.42 -9.47 -19.02
C PRO A 189 -14.83 -8.88 -18.93
N TYR A 190 -15.34 -8.63 -17.72
CA TYR A 190 -16.65 -8.05 -17.49
C TYR A 190 -16.55 -7.05 -16.34
N ALA A 191 -16.83 -5.78 -16.62
CA ALA A 191 -16.88 -4.75 -15.60
C ALA A 191 -18.00 -3.75 -15.93
N LYS A 192 -19.14 -3.85 -15.23
CA LYS A 192 -20.26 -2.93 -15.41
C LYS A 192 -20.52 -2.14 -14.14
N MET A 193 -20.75 -0.84 -14.29
CA MET A 193 -21.24 0.03 -13.22
C MET A 193 -22.73 0.27 -13.42
N VAL A 194 -23.51 0.15 -12.34
CA VAL A 194 -24.94 0.40 -12.33
C VAL A 194 -25.23 1.61 -11.45
N LEU A 195 -25.84 2.62 -12.06
CA LEU A 195 -26.33 3.83 -11.42
C LEU A 195 -27.86 3.75 -11.41
N HIS A 196 -28.43 3.29 -10.31
CA HIS A 196 -29.89 3.19 -10.15
C HIS A 196 -30.37 4.11 -9.03
N GLY A 197 -31.45 4.86 -9.25
CA GLY A 197 -32.07 5.72 -8.22
C GLY A 197 -31.26 6.97 -7.83
N VAL A 198 -30.03 7.13 -8.33
CA VAL A 198 -29.23 8.33 -8.10
C VAL A 198 -29.69 9.42 -9.07
N TYR A 199 -30.19 10.55 -8.54
CA TYR A 199 -30.60 11.75 -9.29
C TYR A 199 -31.82 11.61 -10.22
N ASN A 200 -32.85 10.83 -9.85
CA ASN A 200 -34.04 10.60 -10.71
C ASN A 200 -33.69 10.03 -12.10
N ARG A 201 -32.52 9.43 -12.27
CA ARG A 201 -32.14 8.78 -13.53
C ARG A 201 -32.76 7.40 -13.58
N THR A 202 -33.43 7.09 -14.70
CA THR A 202 -33.65 5.71 -15.13
C THR A 202 -32.29 5.01 -15.18
N GLY A 203 -32.21 3.78 -14.66
CA GLY A 203 -30.95 3.08 -14.40
C GLY A 203 -29.94 3.23 -15.55
N LYS A 204 -28.83 3.93 -15.30
CA LYS A 204 -27.73 4.04 -16.26
C LYS A 204 -26.75 2.91 -15.99
N ILE A 205 -26.40 2.18 -17.04
CA ILE A 205 -25.38 1.14 -16.99
C ILE A 205 -24.20 1.62 -17.82
N ILE A 206 -23.01 1.50 -17.24
CA ILE A 206 -21.77 1.92 -17.87
C ILE A 206 -20.87 0.70 -17.97
N ASP A 207 -20.46 0.37 -19.18
CA ASP A 207 -19.44 -0.63 -19.41
C ASP A 207 -18.06 0.00 -19.12
N LEU A 208 -17.47 -0.38 -17.98
CA LEU A 208 -16.18 0.15 -17.52
C LEU A 208 -15.01 -0.34 -18.38
N LEU A 209 -15.23 -1.26 -19.33
CA LEU A 209 -14.20 -1.65 -20.29
C LEU A 209 -14.05 -0.59 -21.39
N THR A 210 -15.12 0.12 -21.72
CA THR A 210 -15.19 1.04 -22.86
C THR A 210 -15.40 2.50 -22.44
N ASP A 211 -16.14 2.75 -21.37
CA ASP A 211 -16.50 4.10 -20.89
C ASP A 211 -16.18 4.29 -19.40
N TRP A 212 -15.93 5.53 -18.99
CA TRP A 212 -15.54 5.90 -17.64
C TRP A 212 -16.17 7.23 -17.23
N GLU A 213 -16.86 7.25 -16.09
CA GLU A 213 -17.22 8.51 -15.45
C GLU A 213 -16.04 9.06 -14.65
N SER A 214 -15.95 10.39 -14.55
CA SER A 214 -14.95 11.08 -13.73
C SER A 214 -15.04 10.71 -12.25
N LYS A 215 -16.20 10.20 -11.81
CA LYS A 215 -16.43 9.67 -10.47
C LYS A 215 -17.19 8.35 -10.59
N ILE A 216 -16.70 7.32 -9.91
CA ILE A 216 -17.34 6.01 -9.88
C ILE A 216 -18.33 6.03 -8.72
N HIS A 217 -19.62 6.11 -9.03
CA HIS A 217 -20.71 6.07 -8.05
C HIS A 217 -21.54 4.80 -8.25
N GLY A 218 -22.28 4.37 -7.23
CA GLY A 218 -23.22 3.24 -7.35
C GLY A 218 -22.59 1.87 -7.10
N LEU A 219 -23.01 0.88 -7.89
CA LEU A 219 -22.60 -0.53 -7.76
C LEU A 219 -21.70 -0.91 -8.94
N VAL A 220 -20.58 -1.58 -8.69
CA VAL A 220 -19.75 -2.15 -9.75
C VAL A 220 -19.78 -3.68 -9.68
N ILE A 221 -20.00 -4.31 -10.81
CA ILE A 221 -20.02 -5.77 -10.94
C ILE A 221 -18.86 -6.16 -11.84
N LEU A 222 -17.97 -6.96 -11.29
CA LEU A 222 -16.81 -7.50 -11.96
C LEU A 222 -16.97 -9.01 -12.07
N LYS A 223 -16.80 -9.58 -13.27
CA LYS A 223 -16.76 -11.04 -13.46
C LYS A 223 -15.43 -11.46 -14.07
N ARG A 224 -14.87 -12.56 -13.58
CA ARG A 224 -13.68 -13.21 -14.15
C ARG A 224 -14.09 -14.44 -14.94
N ASP A 225 -13.29 -14.75 -15.96
CA ASP A 225 -13.33 -16.07 -16.59
C ASP A 225 -12.80 -17.09 -15.58
N LYS A 226 -13.54 -18.18 -15.38
CA LYS A 226 -13.19 -19.27 -14.46
C LYS A 226 -11.89 -19.96 -14.84
N ASN A 227 -11.51 -19.90 -16.12
CA ASN A 227 -10.30 -20.52 -16.63
C ASN A 227 -9.04 -19.67 -16.40
N ILE A 228 -9.21 -18.40 -16.00
CA ILE A 228 -8.08 -17.51 -15.71
C ILE A 228 -7.81 -17.56 -14.21
N THR A 229 -7.06 -18.57 -13.79
CA THR A 229 -6.36 -18.52 -12.52
C THR A 229 -5.23 -17.51 -12.66
N PHE A 230 -5.32 -16.37 -11.98
CA PHE A 230 -4.12 -15.54 -11.83
C PHE A 230 -3.11 -16.42 -11.10
N SER A 231 -2.00 -16.75 -11.77
CA SER A 231 -0.79 -17.12 -11.06
C SER A 231 -0.59 -16.01 -10.05
N LYS A 232 -0.78 -16.33 -8.75
CA LYS A 232 -0.51 -15.39 -7.67
C LYS A 232 0.79 -14.71 -8.03
N SER A 233 0.75 -13.40 -8.30
CA SER A 233 2.00 -12.65 -8.29
C SER A 233 2.65 -13.02 -6.97
N ILE A 234 3.94 -13.37 -7.02
CA ILE A 234 4.75 -13.72 -5.86
C ILE A 234 4.87 -12.46 -4.97
N ALA A 235 3.76 -12.04 -4.37
CA ALA A 235 3.74 -11.50 -3.05
C ALA A 235 3.97 -12.73 -2.18
N CYS A 236 4.99 -12.66 -1.31
CA CYS A 236 5.31 -13.68 -0.31
C CYS A 236 4.05 -14.17 0.39
N GLN A 237 3.41 -15.21 -0.15
CA GLN A 237 2.50 -16.02 0.60
C GLN A 237 3.34 -17.05 1.32
N SER A 238 3.46 -16.83 2.61
CA SER A 238 3.64 -17.91 3.56
C SER A 238 2.70 -19.06 3.16
N ARG A 239 3.28 -20.20 2.80
CA ARG A 239 2.54 -21.47 2.72
C ARG A 239 2.03 -21.78 4.13
N SER A 240 0.78 -21.46 4.42
CA SER A 240 0.11 -21.82 5.68
C SER A 240 -0.75 -23.08 5.55
N ASP A 241 -0.81 -23.73 4.40
CA ASP A 241 -1.69 -24.89 4.24
C ASP A 241 -0.96 -26.17 4.66
N LYS A 242 -1.41 -26.73 5.79
CA LYS A 242 -1.03 -28.00 6.47
C LYS A 242 0.20 -27.98 7.37
N ILE A 243 0.36 -26.95 8.20
CA ILE A 243 1.19 -27.07 9.42
C ILE A 243 0.26 -27.42 10.58
N ASN A 244 0.49 -28.58 11.22
CA ASN A 244 -0.27 -29.09 12.36
C ASN A 244 -0.57 -27.99 13.40
N GLU A 245 -1.86 -27.76 13.68
CA GLU A 245 -2.40 -26.72 14.56
C GLU A 245 -1.96 -26.84 16.04
N THR A 246 -1.21 -27.87 16.42
CA THR A 246 -0.82 -28.12 17.82
C THR A 246 0.51 -27.50 18.27
N LYS A 247 1.15 -26.64 17.46
CA LYS A 247 2.40 -25.92 17.84
C LYS A 247 2.42 -24.40 17.55
N THR A 248 1.27 -23.78 17.31
CA THR A 248 1.16 -22.43 16.71
C THR A 248 1.13 -21.25 17.70
N SER A 249 1.81 -21.33 18.85
CA SER A 249 1.97 -20.14 19.72
C SER A 249 2.90 -19.06 19.13
N TYR A 250 3.62 -19.36 18.03
CA TYR A 250 4.55 -18.44 17.38
C TYR A 250 3.99 -17.72 16.14
N LEU A 251 2.87 -18.16 15.56
CA LEU A 251 2.31 -17.60 14.32
C LEU A 251 1.43 -16.35 14.54
N SER A 252 1.19 -15.94 15.78
CA SER A 252 0.62 -14.61 16.08
C SER A 252 1.62 -13.47 15.84
N HIS A 253 2.89 -13.80 15.56
CA HIS A 253 3.92 -12.82 15.26
C HIS A 253 4.15 -12.73 13.74
N HIS A 254 4.04 -11.52 13.18
CA HIS A 254 4.32 -11.24 11.78
C HIS A 254 5.79 -11.59 11.47
N LEU A 255 6.01 -12.66 10.70
CA LEU A 255 7.29 -12.93 10.04
C LEU A 255 7.41 -11.96 8.87
N GLY A 256 8.37 -11.04 8.95
CA GLY A 256 8.56 -9.98 7.95
C GLY A 256 9.52 -10.42 6.85
N VAL A 257 10.79 -10.03 7.02
CA VAL A 257 11.89 -10.28 6.09
C VAL A 257 12.67 -11.53 6.47
N ASN A 258 13.23 -12.25 5.49
CA ASN A 258 13.95 -13.51 5.69
C ASN A 258 15.12 -13.68 4.70
N GLY A 259 16.02 -14.61 5.00
CA GLY A 259 17.17 -14.93 4.16
C GLY A 259 17.77 -16.29 4.50
N TRP A 260 18.60 -16.81 3.59
CA TRP A 260 19.41 -18.00 3.80
C TRP A 260 20.88 -17.64 3.67
N ASP A 261 21.71 -18.29 4.48
CA ASP A 261 23.17 -18.21 4.34
C ASP A 261 23.72 -19.36 3.49
N SER A 262 25.03 -19.34 3.23
CA SER A 262 25.71 -20.35 2.41
C SER A 262 25.66 -21.76 3.00
N ARG A 263 25.35 -21.89 4.31
CA ARG A 263 25.19 -23.16 5.03
C ARG A 263 23.74 -23.64 5.05
N ASN A 264 22.86 -23.01 4.26
CA ASN A 264 21.44 -23.31 4.19
C ASN A 264 20.73 -23.14 5.54
N ARG A 265 21.23 -22.24 6.41
CA ARG A 265 20.50 -21.84 7.63
C ARG A 265 19.52 -20.75 7.24
N PHE A 266 18.29 -20.86 7.70
CA PHE A 266 17.22 -19.89 7.43
C PHE A 266 17.17 -18.87 8.57
N PHE A 267 17.04 -17.60 8.26
CA PHE A 267 16.84 -16.52 9.22
C PHE A 267 15.58 -15.75 8.88
N ALA A 268 14.83 -15.35 9.90
CA ALA A 268 13.63 -14.54 9.74
C ALA A 268 13.52 -13.49 10.84
N ALA A 269 13.22 -12.26 10.44
CA ALA A 269 12.83 -11.21 11.36
C ALA A 269 11.39 -11.44 11.85
N CYS A 270 11.20 -11.40 13.16
CA CYS A 270 9.93 -11.58 13.83
C CYS A 270 9.64 -10.37 14.71
N PHE A 271 8.48 -9.75 14.49
CA PHE A 271 8.07 -8.55 15.23
C PHE A 271 7.92 -8.83 16.74
N PRO A 272 8.28 -7.87 17.62
CA PRO A 272 8.94 -6.60 17.28
C PRO A 272 10.45 -6.74 17.04
N ASP A 273 11.12 -7.60 17.80
CA ASP A 273 12.53 -7.41 18.14
C ASP A 273 13.37 -8.69 18.07
N ARG A 274 12.90 -9.69 17.34
CA ARG A 274 13.49 -11.04 17.35
C ARG A 274 14.03 -11.41 15.99
N LEU A 275 15.28 -11.86 15.97
CA LEU A 275 15.80 -12.68 14.89
C LEU A 275 15.52 -14.14 15.24
N MET A 276 14.77 -14.82 14.38
CA MET A 276 14.52 -16.25 14.45
C MET A 276 15.43 -16.95 13.43
N TRP A 277 15.82 -18.19 13.69
CA TRP A 277 16.61 -18.97 12.74
C TRP A 277 16.30 -20.46 12.77
N SER A 278 16.63 -21.17 11.70
CA SER A 278 16.58 -22.63 11.60
C SER A 278 17.87 -23.14 11.00
N SER A 279 18.57 -24.03 11.72
CA SER A 279 19.84 -24.63 11.26
C SER A 279 19.67 -25.64 10.13
N LYS A 280 18.44 -26.04 9.82
CA LYS A 280 18.12 -27.02 8.78
C LYS A 280 17.49 -26.39 7.53
N GLY A 281 17.46 -25.06 7.45
CA GLY A 281 16.86 -24.32 6.33
C GLY A 281 15.34 -24.41 6.23
N ASN A 282 14.68 -25.19 7.10
CA ASN A 282 13.24 -25.38 7.12
C ASN A 282 12.57 -24.39 8.12
N PRO A 283 11.61 -23.55 7.67
CA PRO A 283 10.82 -22.65 8.52
C PRO A 283 10.04 -23.34 9.66
N GLU A 284 9.77 -24.64 9.58
CA GLU A 284 9.03 -25.39 10.60
C GLU A 284 9.81 -25.58 11.92
N ASN A 285 11.14 -25.39 11.89
CA ASN A 285 12.02 -25.55 13.05
C ASN A 285 12.75 -24.25 13.40
N ILE A 286 12.06 -23.12 13.34
CA ILE A 286 12.63 -21.84 13.76
C ILE A 286 12.71 -21.73 15.29
N GLN A 287 13.83 -21.22 15.77
CA GLN A 287 14.08 -20.92 17.18
C GLN A 287 14.58 -19.49 17.30
N LEU A 288 14.42 -18.90 18.49
CA LEU A 288 14.98 -17.57 18.77
C LEU A 288 16.50 -17.63 18.61
N ARG A 289 17.03 -16.76 17.75
CA ARG A 289 18.46 -16.61 17.53
C ARG A 289 19.03 -15.45 18.33
N TYR A 290 18.39 -14.29 18.19
CA TYR A 290 18.80 -13.08 18.89
C TYR A 290 17.56 -12.25 19.23
N LYS A 291 17.57 -11.64 20.41
CA LYS A 291 16.57 -10.64 20.79
C LYS A 291 17.28 -9.29 20.93
N PHE A 292 16.86 -8.31 20.16
CA PHE A 292 17.44 -6.98 20.20
C PHE A 292 16.99 -6.27 21.48
N PRO A 293 17.89 -6.05 22.47
CA PRO A 293 17.52 -5.38 23.70
C PRO A 293 17.08 -3.94 23.38
N ASP A 294 16.11 -3.46 24.15
CA ASP A 294 15.65 -2.06 24.11
C ASP A 294 15.02 -1.60 22.80
N SER A 295 14.59 -2.52 21.91
CA SER A 295 13.87 -2.19 20.68
C SER A 295 12.44 -2.72 20.68
N PRO A 296 11.40 -2.01 21.17
CA PRO A 296 10.02 -2.43 20.97
C PRO A 296 9.53 -2.22 19.52
N CYS A 297 10.41 -1.78 18.61
CA CYS A 297 10.11 -1.43 17.23
C CYS A 297 10.57 -2.53 16.26
N ASP A 298 9.94 -2.54 15.08
CA ASP A 298 10.09 -3.51 14.00
C ASP A 298 11.55 -3.60 13.50
N ILE A 299 12.03 -4.83 13.30
CA ILE A 299 13.11 -5.09 12.34
C ILE A 299 12.59 -4.76 10.94
N ARG A 300 13.19 -3.76 10.29
CA ARG A 300 12.78 -3.25 8.98
C ARG A 300 13.50 -3.91 7.81
N GLY A 301 14.76 -4.25 8.02
CA GLY A 301 15.63 -4.87 7.03
C GLY A 301 16.36 -6.07 7.60
N LEU A 302 16.51 -7.13 6.79
CA LEU A 302 17.35 -8.28 7.04
C LEU A 302 18.05 -8.63 5.73
N PHE A 303 19.36 -8.75 5.75
CA PHE A 303 20.17 -9.13 4.61
C PHE A 303 21.29 -10.06 5.07
N ILE A 304 21.63 -11.04 4.24
CA ILE A 304 22.73 -11.97 4.48
C ILE A 304 23.64 -11.89 3.26
N ASP A 305 24.89 -11.50 3.48
CA ASP A 305 25.87 -11.38 2.40
C ASP A 305 26.49 -12.74 2.03
N SER A 306 27.30 -12.75 0.98
CA SER A 306 28.02 -13.91 0.49
C SER A 306 29.05 -14.49 1.49
N SER A 307 29.38 -13.73 2.53
CA SER A 307 30.31 -14.12 3.61
C SER A 307 29.58 -14.62 4.85
N ASP A 308 28.26 -14.86 4.77
CA ASP A 308 27.36 -15.24 5.87
C ASP A 308 27.23 -14.17 6.98
N ASN A 309 27.59 -12.91 6.71
CA ASN A 309 27.31 -11.83 7.64
C ASN A 309 25.84 -11.45 7.59
N ILE A 310 25.23 -11.25 8.76
CA ILE A 310 23.80 -10.97 8.89
C ILE A 310 23.61 -9.51 9.28
N TYR A 311 23.01 -8.73 8.39
CA TYR A 311 22.67 -7.33 8.61
C TYR A 311 21.22 -7.18 9.02
N VAL A 312 20.97 -6.41 10.07
CA VAL A 312 19.62 -6.12 10.61
C VAL A 312 19.43 -4.62 10.79
N GLY A 313 18.42 -4.06 10.12
CA GLY A 313 18.02 -2.66 10.25
C GLY A 313 16.87 -2.52 11.26
N LEU A 314 17.07 -1.73 12.32
CA LEU A 314 16.04 -1.50 13.34
C LEU A 314 15.32 -0.17 13.10
N LYS A 315 13.99 -0.23 12.96
CA LYS A 315 13.15 0.96 12.77
C LYS A 315 13.16 1.86 14.02
N GLY A 316 13.10 3.18 13.83
CA GLY A 316 12.83 4.15 14.89
C GLY A 316 13.69 5.42 14.79
N PHE A 317 13.42 6.39 15.65
CA PHE A 317 14.19 7.64 15.75
C PHE A 317 15.51 7.42 16.49
N LYS A 318 16.59 8.12 16.12
CA LYS A 318 17.96 8.02 16.68
C LYS A 318 18.03 8.15 18.22
N LYS A 319 17.66 7.10 18.96
CA LYS A 319 17.83 6.97 20.42
C LYS A 319 18.26 5.54 20.73
N GLY A 320 19.42 5.36 21.35
CA GLY A 320 19.94 4.01 21.60
C GLY A 320 20.17 3.23 20.30
N ARG A 321 19.56 2.04 20.18
CA ARG A 321 19.68 1.16 19.01
C ARG A 321 18.70 1.47 17.86
N PHE A 322 17.73 2.37 18.06
CA PHE A 322 16.74 2.73 17.05
C PHE A 322 17.34 3.51 15.89
N GLY A 323 16.85 3.23 14.68
CA GLY A 323 17.29 3.92 13.47
C GLY A 323 18.73 3.55 13.09
N ARG A 324 19.21 2.39 13.53
CA ARG A 324 20.59 1.90 13.29
C ARG A 324 20.56 0.56 12.57
N THR A 325 21.69 0.23 11.95
CA THR A 325 21.93 -1.09 11.37
C THR A 325 23.01 -1.82 12.14
N PHE A 326 22.78 -3.11 12.37
CA PHE A 326 23.70 -3.99 13.06
C PHE A 326 24.13 -5.12 12.14
N VAL A 327 25.34 -5.61 12.34
CA VAL A 327 25.90 -6.78 11.65
C VAL A 327 26.27 -7.84 12.67
N SER A 328 26.04 -9.09 12.31
CA SER A 328 26.56 -10.26 12.99
C SER A 328 27.47 -11.03 12.06
N THR A 329 28.67 -11.36 12.53
CA THR A 329 29.67 -12.18 11.82
C THR A 329 29.80 -13.58 12.44
N ASP A 330 28.96 -13.90 13.43
CA ASP A 330 28.96 -15.16 14.20
C ASP A 330 27.62 -15.90 14.05
N ALA A 331 27.00 -15.75 12.88
CA ALA A 331 25.72 -16.36 12.54
C ALA A 331 24.55 -15.94 13.43
N GLY A 332 24.57 -14.70 13.93
CA GLY A 332 23.49 -14.10 14.70
C GLY A 332 23.57 -14.33 16.20
N GLU A 333 24.69 -14.81 16.75
CA GLU A 333 24.84 -14.90 18.22
C GLU A 333 25.02 -13.51 18.83
N THR A 334 25.82 -12.67 18.18
CA THR A 334 26.08 -11.30 18.62
C THR A 334 25.95 -10.31 17.47
N PHE A 335 25.61 -9.07 17.81
CA PHE A 335 25.40 -7.99 16.86
C PHE A 335 26.18 -6.77 17.31
N GLN A 336 26.96 -6.20 16.39
CA GLN A 336 27.64 -4.91 16.54
C GLN A 336 27.07 -3.90 15.56
N MET A 337 27.20 -2.61 15.85
CA MET A 337 26.70 -1.55 14.97
C MET A 337 27.51 -1.54 13.67
N ALA A 338 26.84 -1.60 12.53
CA ALA A 338 27.44 -1.48 11.20
C ALA A 338 27.48 -0.02 10.74
N PHE A 339 26.34 0.69 10.86
CA PHE A 339 26.24 2.12 10.55
C PHE A 339 25.04 2.79 11.21
N GLU A 340 25.06 4.13 11.20
CA GLU A 340 24.17 4.98 11.95
C GLU A 340 22.78 5.21 11.33
N GLN A 341 22.36 4.39 10.38
CA GLN A 341 21.05 4.49 9.75
C GLN A 341 20.37 3.12 9.70
N CYS A 342 19.05 3.09 9.73
CA CYS A 342 18.28 1.89 9.41
C CYS A 342 18.31 1.67 7.90
N PHE A 343 18.40 0.43 7.43
CA PHE A 343 18.16 0.12 6.01
C PHE A 343 16.80 -0.57 5.83
N TRP A 344 16.24 -0.42 4.62
CA TRP A 344 15.07 -1.20 4.20
C TRP A 344 15.45 -2.29 3.19
N GLY A 345 16.21 -1.92 2.16
CA GLY A 345 16.78 -2.86 1.19
C GLY A 345 18.29 -2.82 1.22
N MET A 346 18.92 -3.99 1.06
CA MET A 346 20.36 -4.12 0.89
C MET A 346 20.63 -5.17 -0.17
N ASP A 347 21.70 -5.00 -0.94
CA ASP A 347 22.16 -5.99 -1.91
C ASP A 347 23.68 -5.98 -2.04
N GLU A 348 24.24 -7.02 -2.66
CA GLU A 348 25.67 -7.24 -2.82
C GLU A 348 26.02 -7.47 -4.30
N ASP A 349 27.13 -6.89 -4.75
CA ASP A 349 27.65 -7.15 -6.08
C ASP A 349 28.63 -8.34 -6.13
N LYS A 350 29.04 -8.74 -7.34
CA LYS A 350 29.96 -9.88 -7.54
C LYS A 350 31.36 -9.68 -6.94
N SER A 351 31.69 -8.47 -6.49
CA SER A 351 32.96 -8.11 -5.86
C SER A 351 32.80 -7.93 -4.35
N ASN A 352 31.68 -8.41 -3.80
CA ASN A 352 31.30 -8.34 -2.39
C ASN A 352 31.18 -6.89 -1.89
N ASN A 353 30.89 -5.94 -2.78
CA ASN A 353 30.53 -4.60 -2.35
C ASN A 353 29.06 -4.60 -1.93
N LEU A 354 28.76 -3.99 -0.78
CA LEU A 354 27.42 -3.87 -0.22
C LEU A 354 26.79 -2.54 -0.58
N PHE A 355 25.48 -2.54 -0.83
CA PHE A 355 24.68 -1.35 -1.10
C PHE A 355 23.45 -1.35 -0.23
N ALA A 356 23.25 -0.30 0.57
CA ALA A 356 22.15 -0.22 1.54
C ALA A 356 21.26 1.00 1.27
N GLY A 357 19.98 0.77 1.02
CA GLY A 357 18.95 1.80 0.92
C GLY A 357 18.48 2.23 2.30
N VAL A 358 18.80 3.47 2.66
CA VAL A 358 18.50 4.04 3.97
C VAL A 358 17.00 4.27 4.15
N TYR A 359 16.50 3.86 5.32
CA TYR A 359 15.15 4.08 5.81
C TYR A 359 15.11 5.17 6.87
N HIS A 360 14.18 6.10 6.71
CA HIS A 360 13.82 7.12 7.70
C HIS A 360 12.29 7.20 7.83
N GLU A 361 11.81 7.53 9.02
CA GLU A 361 10.39 7.87 9.17
C GLU A 361 10.08 9.24 8.55
N CYS A 362 8.84 9.43 8.09
CA CYS A 362 8.39 10.61 7.35
C CYS A 362 8.60 11.94 8.09
N ASN A 363 8.85 11.90 9.39
CA ASN A 363 8.98 13.05 10.29
C ASN A 363 10.36 13.16 10.96
N GLU A 364 11.34 12.36 10.55
CA GLU A 364 12.69 12.45 11.12
C GLU A 364 13.39 13.72 10.60
N PRO A 365 13.91 14.61 11.48
CA PRO A 365 14.44 15.92 11.09
C PRO A 365 15.66 15.86 10.15
N ASP A 366 16.36 14.71 10.09
CA ASP A 366 17.48 14.45 9.19
C ASP A 366 17.17 13.37 8.15
N ALA A 367 15.89 13.15 7.84
CA ALA A 367 15.49 12.12 6.87
C ALA A 367 16.15 12.41 5.52
N SER A 368 17.08 11.53 5.11
CA SER A 368 17.77 11.62 3.83
C SER A 368 17.54 10.35 3.03
N CYS A 369 16.95 10.46 1.85
CA CYS A 369 16.90 9.35 0.91
C CYS A 369 18.30 9.07 0.38
N SER A 370 18.95 8.05 0.96
CA SER A 370 20.32 7.73 0.63
C SER A 370 20.53 6.25 0.30
N VAL A 371 21.45 5.97 -0.63
CA VAL A 371 22.10 4.67 -0.80
C VAL A 371 23.52 4.77 -0.25
N LEU A 372 23.84 3.90 0.69
CA LEU A 372 25.19 3.73 1.22
C LEU A 372 25.89 2.59 0.49
N TRP A 373 27.21 2.68 0.38
CA TRP A 373 28.07 1.69 -0.25
C TRP A 373 29.23 1.31 0.66
N SER A 374 29.59 0.03 0.68
CA SER A 374 30.76 -0.49 1.39
C SER A 374 31.54 -1.46 0.52
N ALA A 375 32.88 -1.32 0.51
CA ALA A 375 33.81 -2.23 -0.19
C ALA A 375 34.48 -3.26 0.73
N ASP A 376 34.23 -3.18 2.03
CA ASP A 376 35.03 -3.88 3.04
C ASP A 376 34.16 -4.68 4.01
N GLY A 377 33.06 -5.25 3.49
CA GLY A 377 32.12 -6.05 4.29
C GLY A 377 31.36 -5.23 5.33
N GLY A 378 31.10 -3.96 5.04
CA GLY A 378 30.32 -3.08 5.92
C GLY A 378 31.13 -2.45 7.07
N ASN A 379 32.47 -2.48 7.02
CA ASN A 379 33.31 -1.81 8.02
C ASN A 379 33.33 -0.29 7.81
N THR A 380 33.33 0.16 6.55
CA THR A 380 33.21 1.57 6.17
C THR A 380 32.10 1.76 5.15
N TRP A 381 31.43 2.92 5.22
CA TRP A 381 30.29 3.25 4.37
C TRP A 381 30.45 4.64 3.74
N ALA A 382 30.18 4.75 2.45
CA ALA A 382 30.13 6.01 1.72
C ALA A 382 28.72 6.25 1.16
N ASN A 383 28.27 7.50 1.17
CA ASN A 383 27.00 7.87 0.53
C ASN A 383 27.21 8.01 -0.99
N VAL A 384 26.51 7.20 -1.78
CA VAL A 384 26.61 7.17 -3.25
C VAL A 384 25.31 7.61 -3.95
N SER A 385 24.47 8.34 -3.23
CA SER A 385 23.14 8.77 -3.66
C SER A 385 23.20 9.83 -4.75
N ALA A 386 22.15 9.87 -5.56
CA ALA A 386 21.99 10.93 -6.53
C ALA A 386 21.68 12.27 -5.82
N PRO A 387 22.37 13.39 -6.12
CA PRO A 387 22.10 14.68 -5.49
C PRO A 387 20.64 15.14 -5.60
N GLN A 388 19.95 14.77 -6.68
CA GLN A 388 18.53 15.09 -6.90
C GLN A 388 17.58 14.41 -5.89
N TRP A 389 18.03 13.41 -5.12
CA TRP A 389 17.20 12.75 -4.12
C TRP A 389 17.05 13.55 -2.81
N LYS A 390 17.65 14.75 -2.73
CA LYS A 390 17.78 15.59 -1.52
C LYS A 390 16.49 15.84 -0.72
N ASP A 391 15.31 15.64 -1.31
CA ASP A 391 14.02 15.84 -0.64
C ASP A 391 13.15 14.58 -0.54
N GLN A 392 13.63 13.43 -1.02
CA GLN A 392 12.92 12.15 -0.90
C GLN A 392 13.04 11.60 0.53
N LEU A 393 12.07 10.79 0.96
CA LEU A 393 12.01 10.32 2.36
C LEU A 393 12.99 9.18 2.63
N HIS A 394 12.97 8.12 1.81
CA HIS A 394 13.83 6.95 1.99
C HIS A 394 13.86 6.08 0.72
N VAL A 395 14.81 5.15 0.70
CA VAL A 395 14.94 4.13 -0.36
C VAL A 395 14.19 2.88 0.09
N HIS A 396 13.20 2.45 -0.68
CA HIS A 396 12.38 1.27 -0.37
C HIS A 396 13.12 -0.03 -0.63
N HIS A 397 13.94 -0.06 -1.69
CA HIS A 397 14.70 -1.24 -2.07
C HIS A 397 15.94 -0.86 -2.88
N VAL A 398 16.97 -1.69 -2.78
CA VAL A 398 18.19 -1.63 -3.57
C VAL A 398 18.42 -3.02 -4.17
N ALA A 399 18.85 -3.07 -5.43
CA ALA A 399 19.27 -4.30 -6.08
C ALA A 399 20.46 -4.03 -7.02
N VAL A 400 21.41 -4.96 -7.11
CA VAL A 400 22.53 -4.90 -8.04
C VAL A 400 22.43 -6.05 -9.03
N ASN A 401 22.63 -5.74 -10.30
CA ASN A 401 22.78 -6.76 -11.32
C ASN A 401 24.26 -7.21 -11.37
N PRO A 402 24.61 -8.42 -10.90
CA PRO A 402 26.00 -8.85 -10.78
C PRO A 402 26.70 -9.00 -12.15
N SER A 403 25.95 -9.29 -13.20
CA SER A 403 26.50 -9.45 -14.56
C SER A 403 26.90 -8.13 -15.21
N THR A 404 26.24 -7.03 -14.85
CA THR A 404 26.39 -5.74 -15.53
C THR A 404 26.93 -4.62 -14.63
N GLY A 405 26.91 -4.81 -13.32
CA GLY A 405 27.27 -3.78 -12.33
C GLY A 405 26.25 -2.64 -12.23
N TRP A 406 25.04 -2.83 -12.75
CA TRP A 406 23.96 -1.86 -12.59
C TRP A 406 23.36 -1.96 -11.20
N LEU A 407 23.44 -0.87 -10.45
CA LEU A 407 22.74 -0.65 -9.20
C LEU A 407 21.36 -0.05 -9.50
N TYR A 408 20.33 -0.55 -8.84
CA TYR A 408 18.94 -0.10 -8.92
C TYR A 408 18.48 0.34 -7.54
N ALA A 409 17.77 1.47 -7.47
CA ALA A 409 17.18 1.99 -6.24
C ALA A 409 15.73 2.38 -6.48
N CYS A 410 14.83 1.93 -5.62
CA CYS A 410 13.40 2.25 -5.67
C CYS A 410 13.05 3.32 -4.63
N LEU A 411 12.51 4.45 -5.09
CA LEU A 411 12.15 5.60 -4.28
C LEU A 411 10.62 5.77 -4.22
N GLY A 412 10.09 6.12 -3.04
CA GLY A 412 8.65 6.20 -2.78
C GLY A 412 8.21 7.36 -1.87
N ASP A 413 6.90 7.44 -1.62
CA ASP A 413 6.23 8.28 -0.61
C ASP A 413 6.14 9.80 -0.82
N LYS A 414 7.08 10.47 -1.50
CA LYS A 414 6.92 11.89 -1.89
C LYS A 414 6.70 12.05 -3.40
N LYS A 415 5.86 12.99 -3.83
CA LYS A 415 5.60 13.23 -5.26
C LYS A 415 6.86 13.78 -5.95
N GLY A 416 7.05 13.50 -7.25
CA GLY A 416 8.05 14.15 -8.11
C GLY A 416 9.25 13.29 -8.54
N LEU A 417 9.76 12.39 -7.68
CA LEU A 417 10.93 11.54 -7.98
C LEU A 417 10.71 10.06 -7.65
N ARG A 418 9.45 9.65 -7.49
CA ARG A 418 9.08 8.24 -7.28
C ARG A 418 9.46 7.43 -8.51
N GLY A 419 9.94 6.22 -8.27
CA GLY A 419 10.26 5.30 -9.36
C GLY A 419 11.48 4.46 -9.08
N CYS A 420 11.89 3.73 -10.12
CA CYS A 420 13.10 2.94 -10.11
C CYS A 420 14.19 3.71 -10.85
N TRP A 421 15.26 3.99 -10.12
CA TRP A 421 16.46 4.66 -10.59
C TRP A 421 17.55 3.62 -10.77
N ARG A 422 18.47 3.87 -11.70
CA ARG A 422 19.66 3.02 -11.85
C ARG A 422 20.93 3.84 -12.01
N SER A 423 22.04 3.30 -11.58
CA SER A 423 23.37 3.82 -11.91
C SER A 423 24.33 2.67 -12.13
N LYS A 424 25.39 2.91 -12.90
CA LYS A 424 26.44 1.92 -13.10
C LYS A 424 27.57 2.23 -12.14
N VAL A 425 27.92 1.26 -11.30
CA VAL A 425 29.03 1.41 -10.37
C VAL A 425 30.34 1.33 -11.13
N ILE A 426 31.05 2.46 -11.22
CA ILE A 426 32.40 2.53 -11.78
C ILE A 426 33.36 2.60 -10.60
N THR A 427 33.96 1.47 -10.28
CA THR A 427 35.07 1.40 -9.32
C THR A 427 36.38 1.55 -10.09
N VAL A 428 37.12 2.62 -9.83
CA VAL A 428 38.48 2.78 -10.36
C VAL A 428 39.47 2.34 -9.28
N ASP A 429 40.08 1.17 -9.48
CA ASP A 429 41.22 0.75 -8.66
C ASP A 429 42.45 1.56 -9.05
N LEU A 430 42.84 2.48 -8.18
CA LEU A 430 44.12 3.18 -8.26
C LEU A 430 45.21 2.27 -7.71
N ALA A 431 45.50 1.16 -8.40
CA ALA A 431 46.59 0.29 -8.00
C ALA A 431 47.92 1.08 -8.08
N THR A 432 48.72 0.93 -7.02
CA THR A 432 50.06 1.50 -6.85
C THR A 432 51.00 1.00 -7.95
N SER A 433 51.14 1.74 -9.05
CA SER A 433 52.31 1.59 -9.92
C SER A 433 53.48 2.31 -9.26
N SER A 434 54.52 1.56 -8.90
CA SER A 434 55.79 2.10 -8.40
C SER A 434 56.56 2.97 -9.41
N ASP A 435 56.05 3.15 -10.63
CA ASP A 435 56.56 4.11 -11.60
C ASP A 435 55.86 5.47 -11.45
N VAL A 436 56.45 6.33 -10.64
CA VAL A 436 56.07 7.75 -10.53
C VAL A 436 56.64 8.51 -11.74
N GLY A 437 56.01 8.32 -12.89
CA GLY A 437 56.04 9.25 -14.00
C GLY A 437 54.60 9.42 -14.45
N CYS A 438 54.05 10.62 -14.39
CA CYS A 438 52.65 10.96 -14.73
C CYS A 438 52.13 10.11 -15.90
N ARG A 439 51.42 9.01 -15.59
CA ARG A 439 50.71 8.24 -16.61
C ARG A 439 49.29 8.76 -16.70
N GLU A 440 48.95 9.20 -17.90
CA GLU A 440 47.57 9.42 -18.32
C GLU A 440 46.77 8.14 -18.11
N ILE A 441 45.70 8.21 -17.31
CA ILE A 441 44.70 7.15 -17.28
C ILE A 441 43.80 7.38 -18.50
N MET A 442 44.14 6.77 -19.63
CA MET A 442 43.25 6.72 -20.78
C MET A 442 42.07 5.81 -20.46
N LEU A 443 40.93 6.41 -20.13
CA LEU A 443 39.65 5.69 -20.09
C LEU A 443 39.28 5.35 -21.54
N SER A 444 39.23 4.05 -21.88
CA SER A 444 38.96 3.55 -23.24
C SER A 444 37.54 3.82 -23.75
N LYS A 445 36.72 4.54 -22.99
CA LYS A 445 35.44 5.10 -23.41
C LYS A 445 35.34 6.54 -22.95
N THR A 446 34.97 7.41 -23.89
CA THR A 446 34.63 8.81 -23.64
C THR A 446 33.51 8.87 -22.59
N ILE A 447 33.82 9.34 -21.39
CA ILE A 447 32.81 9.71 -20.38
C ILE A 447 32.62 11.22 -20.53
N LYS A 448 31.45 11.65 -21.03
CA LYS A 448 31.08 13.07 -21.02
C LYS A 448 30.78 13.46 -19.58
N VAL A 449 31.58 14.36 -19.01
CA VAL A 449 31.35 14.95 -17.68
C VAL A 449 30.95 16.41 -17.90
N ALA A 450 29.82 16.85 -17.33
CA ALA A 450 29.37 18.23 -17.45
C ALA A 450 30.20 19.18 -16.54
N PRO A 451 30.36 20.46 -16.90
CA PRO A 451 31.03 21.44 -16.04
C PRO A 451 30.27 21.64 -14.73
N GLY A 452 30.86 21.24 -13.59
CA GLY A 452 30.29 21.44 -12.25
C GLY A 452 30.08 20.16 -11.41
N ASP A 453 30.23 18.97 -12.00
CA ASP A 453 29.89 17.69 -11.34
C ASP A 453 31.00 17.08 -10.44
N ILE A 454 31.82 17.91 -9.80
CA ILE A 454 32.88 17.45 -8.88
C ILE A 454 32.66 18.07 -7.51
N LEU A 455 32.15 17.28 -6.57
CA LEU A 455 32.19 17.60 -5.15
C LEU A 455 33.56 17.25 -4.59
N VAL A 456 34.35 18.29 -4.30
CA VAL A 456 35.64 18.18 -3.62
C VAL A 456 35.36 18.00 -2.12
N SER A 457 35.63 16.82 -1.57
CA SER A 457 35.79 16.69 -0.12
C SER A 457 37.11 17.32 0.31
N SER A 458 37.17 17.79 1.56
CA SER A 458 38.08 18.78 2.14
C SER A 458 39.60 18.46 2.14
N SER A 459 40.09 17.58 1.28
CA SER A 459 41.51 17.23 1.11
C SER A 459 42.09 17.70 -0.22
N GLY A 460 42.00 19.00 -0.54
CA GLY A 460 42.98 19.70 -1.40
C GLY A 460 43.26 19.17 -2.82
N LEU A 461 42.46 18.26 -3.36
CA LEU A 461 42.62 17.72 -4.71
C LEU A 461 41.94 18.66 -5.71
N ARG A 462 42.69 19.23 -6.66
CA ARG A 462 42.13 19.93 -7.81
C ARG A 462 42.16 19.00 -9.03
N MET A 463 40.99 18.74 -9.60
CA MET A 463 40.83 18.11 -10.91
C MET A 463 40.58 19.20 -11.94
N VAL A 464 41.34 19.18 -13.03
CA VAL A 464 41.08 20.01 -14.22
C VAL A 464 40.67 19.07 -15.35
N VAL A 465 39.49 19.30 -15.92
CA VAL A 465 38.99 18.57 -17.09
C VAL A 465 39.17 19.48 -18.29
N ASP A 466 40.01 19.07 -19.25
CA ASP A 466 40.15 19.78 -20.51
C ASP A 466 39.08 19.29 -21.50
N THR A 467 38.41 20.23 -22.17
CA THR A 467 37.24 19.96 -23.04
C THR A 467 37.52 20.38 -24.47
N ALA A 468 38.46 19.67 -25.11
CA ALA A 468 38.57 19.60 -26.56
C ALA A 468 38.92 18.15 -26.94
N GLU A 469 37.99 17.50 -27.65
CA GLU A 469 38.10 16.17 -28.28
C GLU A 469 39.06 15.16 -27.61
N GLY A 470 38.63 14.61 -26.47
CA GLY A 470 39.34 13.58 -25.72
C GLY A 470 39.49 13.99 -24.26
N SER A 471 38.58 13.52 -23.39
CA SER A 471 38.57 13.91 -21.99
C SER A 471 39.80 13.33 -21.26
N LEU A 472 40.80 14.19 -21.02
CA LEU A 472 41.98 13.88 -20.22
C LEU A 472 41.72 14.28 -18.76
N ILE A 473 41.96 13.37 -17.81
CA ILE A 473 41.92 13.70 -16.37
C ILE A 473 43.36 14.00 -15.91
N ARG A 474 43.66 15.27 -15.62
CA ARG A 474 44.97 15.68 -15.09
C ARG A 474 44.86 16.01 -13.60
N LEU A 475 45.58 15.27 -12.77
CA LEU A 475 45.70 15.50 -11.32
C LEU A 475 46.88 16.46 -11.07
N THR A 476 46.63 17.67 -10.56
CA THR A 476 47.64 18.75 -10.48
C THR A 476 48.21 19.00 -9.08
N ASN A 477 48.34 17.98 -8.23
CA ASN A 477 49.06 18.09 -6.94
C ASN A 477 49.95 16.86 -6.72
N PRO A 478 51.04 16.96 -5.92
CA PRO A 478 52.00 15.88 -5.78
C PRO A 478 51.32 14.65 -5.13
N LEU A 479 51.13 13.61 -5.94
CA LEU A 479 50.43 12.35 -5.64
C LEU A 479 51.04 11.53 -4.48
N SER A 480 52.14 11.98 -3.87
CA SER A 480 52.89 11.21 -2.87
C SER A 480 52.13 10.99 -1.55
N GLN A 481 51.09 11.77 -1.24
CA GLN A 481 50.28 11.58 -0.02
C GLN A 481 48.99 10.79 -0.21
N CYS A 482 48.45 10.67 -1.43
CA CYS A 482 47.22 9.90 -1.69
C CYS A 482 47.49 8.42 -2.04
N LEU A 483 48.65 8.11 -2.62
CA LEU A 483 48.96 6.76 -3.08
C LEU A 483 49.35 5.78 -1.96
N SER A 484 49.66 6.25 -0.75
CA SER A 484 50.02 5.38 0.38
C SER A 484 48.83 4.75 1.11
N ARG A 485 47.59 5.03 0.70
CA ARG A 485 46.36 4.61 1.41
C ARG A 485 45.33 3.84 0.58
N GLY A 486 45.66 3.44 -0.65
CA GLY A 486 44.74 2.60 -1.45
C GLY A 486 43.35 3.23 -1.68
N CYS A 487 43.29 4.53 -1.93
CA CYS A 487 42.02 5.22 -2.12
C CYS A 487 41.30 4.75 -3.41
N LYS A 488 40.01 4.42 -3.30
CA LYS A 488 39.10 4.18 -4.44
C LYS A 488 38.23 5.42 -4.65
N LEU A 489 38.10 5.89 -5.90
CA LEU A 489 37.17 6.95 -6.27
C LEU A 489 35.94 6.31 -6.92
N ILE A 490 34.74 6.72 -6.50
CA ILE A 490 33.47 6.26 -7.07
C ILE A 490 32.63 7.47 -7.44
N LYS A 491 32.15 7.48 -8.69
CA LYS A 491 31.11 8.39 -9.17
C LYS A 491 29.99 7.55 -9.78
N LEU A 492 28.76 7.82 -9.35
CA LEU A 492 27.54 7.21 -9.88
C LEU A 492 26.70 8.28 -10.56
N ASP A 493 26.53 8.16 -11.88
CA ASP A 493 25.54 8.95 -12.61
C ASP A 493 24.22 8.18 -12.63
N TRP A 494 23.20 8.72 -11.98
CA TRP A 494 21.91 8.06 -11.80
C TRP A 494 20.92 8.48 -12.89
N GLU A 495 20.33 7.50 -13.57
CA GLU A 495 19.29 7.68 -14.59
C GLU A 495 17.93 7.19 -14.08
N LEU A 496 16.87 7.97 -14.29
CA LEU A 496 15.50 7.56 -14.02
C LEU A 496 15.05 6.57 -15.11
N LYS A 497 14.67 5.36 -14.72
CA LYS A 497 14.26 4.31 -15.67
C LYS A 497 12.75 4.28 -15.88
N PHE A 498 11.98 4.57 -14.82
CA PHE A 498 10.51 4.50 -14.86
C PHE A 498 9.90 5.57 -13.94
N ALA A 499 9.14 6.50 -14.52
CA ALA A 499 8.20 7.37 -13.80
C ALA A 499 6.80 6.75 -13.85
N ASP A 500 5.91 7.15 -12.93
CA ASP A 500 4.53 6.66 -12.88
C ASP A 500 3.66 7.15 -14.08
N SER A 501 2.38 6.76 -14.05
CA SER A 501 1.48 6.36 -15.16
C SER A 501 1.14 7.32 -16.30
N ASN A 502 1.85 8.45 -16.48
CA ASN A 502 1.53 9.37 -17.58
C ASN A 502 2.26 9.08 -18.89
N ASN A 503 3.21 8.14 -18.96
CA ASN A 503 3.91 7.77 -20.21
C ASN A 503 4.41 8.94 -21.07
N THR A 504 4.56 10.14 -20.50
CA THR A 504 5.30 11.22 -21.13
C THR A 504 6.76 10.95 -20.79
N LEU A 505 7.44 10.28 -21.72
CA LEU A 505 8.88 10.26 -21.76
C LEU A 505 9.33 11.67 -22.15
N GLN A 506 9.36 12.59 -21.19
CA GLN A 506 10.21 13.76 -21.35
C GLN A 506 11.63 13.24 -21.24
N PHE A 507 12.29 13.11 -22.39
CA PHE A 507 13.73 13.33 -22.42
C PHE A 507 13.94 14.73 -21.86
N ILE A 508 14.19 14.82 -20.56
CA ILE A 508 14.92 15.96 -20.05
C ILE A 508 16.39 15.63 -20.30
N GLY A 509 16.78 15.75 -21.57
CA GLY A 509 18.14 16.17 -21.87
C GLY A 509 18.23 17.59 -21.37
N ILE A 510 18.62 17.79 -20.10
CA ILE A 510 19.18 19.07 -19.71
C ILE A 510 20.57 19.08 -20.32
N CYS A 511 20.66 19.64 -21.52
CA CYS A 511 21.87 20.29 -21.98
C CYS A 511 22.13 21.48 -21.05
N PHE A 512 23.29 21.48 -20.41
CA PHE A 512 24.10 22.69 -20.27
C PHE A 512 25.44 22.43 -20.93
#